data_AF-A0A942S1V9-F1
#
_entry.id   AF-A0A942S1V9-F1
#
_cell.length_a   1.000
_cell.length_b   1.000
_cell.length_c   1.000
_cell.angle_alpha   90.00
_cell.angle_beta   90.00
_cell.angle_gamma   90.00
#
_symmetry.space_group_name_H-M   'P 1'
#
loop_
_entity.id
_entity.type
_entity.pdbx_description
1 polymer ?
#
loop_
_entity_poly.entity_id
_entity_poly.type
_entity_poly.pdbx_seq_one_letter_code
_entity_poly.pdbx_strand_id
1 'polypeptide(L)'
;GVWGFMHTLPQINLYTHGTQWSASHGHLAFFGAYATINIAFFYLAVQQARGNVWMGGDLVNGWRWKTAAVLLNLGVLGMTVALLIAGYEQSFIERAVEGSTWAGYFAAQNHPWFMQAMIWRMVFGLMTAAGGGLLFWDLLEIGKGEQRPAAIIGDAATAE
;
A
#
# COMPACT_ATOMS: atom_id res chain seq x y z
N GLY A 1 -5.12 10.03 -9.09
CA GLY A 1 -3.65 10.04 -8.95
C GLY A 1 -2.98 9.52 -10.21
N VAL A 2 -1.64 9.54 -10.27
CA VAL A 2 -0.85 9.27 -11.49
C VAL A 2 -1.20 7.91 -12.12
N TRP A 3 -1.16 6.81 -11.35
CA TRP A 3 -1.44 5.45 -11.86
C TRP A 3 -2.84 5.29 -12.46
N GLY A 4 -3.85 5.92 -11.84
CA GLY A 4 -5.22 5.91 -12.34
C GLY A 4 -5.34 6.67 -13.65
N PHE A 5 -4.73 7.86 -13.70
CA PHE A 5 -4.75 8.71 -14.88
C PHE A 5 -4.10 8.03 -16.09
N MET A 6 -2.99 7.30 -15.90
CA MET A 6 -2.26 6.60 -16.97
C MET A 6 -3.15 5.70 -17.84
N HIS A 7 -4.16 5.04 -17.27
CA HIS A 7 -5.04 4.14 -18.01
C HIS A 7 -6.49 4.64 -18.11
N THR A 8 -6.73 5.93 -17.85
CA THR A 8 -8.07 6.53 -18.01
C THR A 8 -8.36 6.89 -19.47
N LEU A 9 -7.34 7.28 -20.24
CA LEU A 9 -7.50 7.64 -21.66
C LEU A 9 -7.92 6.41 -22.48
N PRO A 10 -9.00 6.47 -23.29
CA PRO A 10 -9.50 5.31 -24.05
C PRO A 10 -8.43 4.60 -24.90
N GLN A 11 -7.52 5.38 -25.49
CA GLN A 11 -6.43 4.89 -26.33
C GLN A 11 -5.43 4.02 -25.56
N ILE A 12 -5.23 4.30 -24.26
CA ILE A 12 -4.36 3.50 -23.38
C ILE A 12 -5.18 2.39 -22.70
N ASN A 13 -6.42 2.71 -22.32
CA ASN A 13 -7.31 1.77 -21.65
C ASN A 13 -7.59 0.53 -22.50
N LEU A 14 -7.66 0.68 -23.84
CA LEU A 14 -7.81 -0.44 -24.77
C LEU A 14 -6.80 -1.58 -24.52
N TYR A 15 -5.56 -1.25 -24.10
CA TYR A 15 -4.49 -2.23 -23.86
C TYR A 15 -4.34 -2.62 -22.38
N THR A 16 -4.77 -1.75 -21.47
CA THR A 16 -4.50 -1.89 -20.02
C THR A 16 -5.73 -2.34 -19.22
N HIS A 17 -6.92 -2.28 -19.82
CA HIS A 17 -8.17 -2.66 -19.18
C HIS A 17 -8.17 -4.15 -18.85
N GLY A 18 -8.37 -4.47 -17.56
CA GLY A 18 -8.43 -5.86 -17.09
C GLY A 18 -7.07 -6.56 -17.02
N THR A 19 -5.95 -5.85 -17.23
CA THR A 19 -4.60 -6.39 -17.02
C THR A 19 -4.10 -6.12 -15.60
N GLN A 20 -2.93 -6.66 -15.26
CA GLN A 20 -2.27 -6.37 -13.98
C GLN A 20 -1.94 -4.87 -13.80
N TRP A 21 -1.99 -4.07 -14.87
CA TRP A 21 -1.90 -2.60 -14.77
C TRP A 21 -3.04 -2.03 -13.93
N SER A 22 -4.27 -2.47 -14.19
CA SER A 22 -5.46 -2.10 -13.40
C SER A 22 -5.29 -2.52 -11.94
N ALA A 23 -4.74 -3.72 -11.69
CA ALA A 23 -4.46 -4.21 -10.35
C ALA A 23 -3.39 -3.36 -9.63
N SER A 24 -2.32 -2.95 -10.32
CA SER A 24 -1.27 -2.09 -9.75
C SER A 24 -1.85 -0.77 -9.24
N HIS A 25 -2.71 -0.14 -10.05
CA HIS A 25 -3.41 1.08 -9.65
C HIS A 25 -4.31 0.83 -8.45
N GLY A 26 -5.12 -0.24 -8.50
CA GLY A 26 -6.06 -0.59 -7.45
C GLY A 26 -5.38 -0.74 -6.09
N HIS A 27 -4.28 -1.49 -6.02
CA HIS A 27 -3.56 -1.70 -4.75
C HIS A 27 -2.97 -0.40 -4.22
N LEU A 28 -2.28 0.37 -5.06
CA LEU A 28 -1.65 1.63 -4.63
C LEU A 28 -2.68 2.67 -4.20
N ALA A 29 -3.77 2.83 -4.97
CA ALA A 29 -4.80 3.81 -4.66
C ALA A 29 -5.63 3.39 -3.45
N PHE A 30 -6.02 2.12 -3.35
CA PHE A 30 -6.80 1.63 -2.22
C PHE A 30 -6.01 1.72 -0.92
N PHE A 31 -4.76 1.26 -0.92
CA PHE A 31 -3.90 1.36 0.26
C PHE A 31 -3.57 2.81 0.59
N GLY A 32 -3.07 3.56 -0.39
CA GLY A 32 -2.55 4.91 -0.21
C GLY A 32 -3.59 5.94 0.20
N ALA A 33 -4.85 5.75 -0.20
CA ALA A 33 -5.96 6.63 0.18
C ALA A 33 -6.82 6.06 1.30
N TYR A 34 -7.35 4.84 1.15
CA TYR A 34 -8.36 4.31 2.06
C TYR A 34 -7.78 3.53 3.23
N ALA A 35 -6.79 2.66 3.02
CA ALA A 35 -6.23 1.91 4.14
C ALA A 35 -5.48 2.85 5.10
N THR A 36 -4.61 3.72 4.57
CA THR A 36 -3.81 4.65 5.37
C THR A 36 -4.66 5.62 6.19
N ILE A 37 -5.75 6.17 5.63
CA ILE A 37 -6.64 7.06 6.39
C ILE A 37 -7.35 6.31 7.52
N ASN A 38 -7.80 5.07 7.27
CA ASN A 38 -8.40 4.23 8.31
C ASN A 38 -7.39 3.90 9.41
N ILE A 39 -6.15 3.57 9.07
CA ILE A 39 -5.07 3.33 10.04
C ILE A 39 -4.85 4.56 10.92
N ALA A 40 -4.79 5.76 10.33
CA ALA A 40 -4.68 7.01 11.07
C ALA A 40 -5.87 7.19 12.04
N PHE A 41 -7.10 6.96 11.57
CA PHE A 41 -8.29 7.02 12.42
C PHE A 41 -8.27 5.99 13.55
N PHE A 42 -7.77 4.77 13.32
CA PHE A 42 -7.62 3.77 14.37
C PHE A 42 -6.64 4.22 15.45
N TYR A 43 -5.51 4.80 15.08
CA TYR A 43 -4.57 5.36 16.06
C TYR A 43 -5.19 6.49 16.88
N LEU A 44 -5.92 7.41 16.25
CA LEU A 44 -6.64 8.48 16.95
C LEU A 44 -7.71 7.93 17.90
N ALA A 45 -8.48 6.94 17.45
CA ALA A 45 -9.51 6.30 18.27
C ALA A 45 -8.91 5.55 19.47
N VAL A 46 -7.78 4.85 19.27
CA VAL A 46 -7.07 4.17 20.36
C VAL A 46 -6.49 5.19 21.35
N GLN A 47 -5.93 6.30 20.87
CA GLN A 47 -5.45 7.38 21.73
C GLN A 47 -6.56 7.93 22.63
N GLN A 48 -7.72 8.23 22.06
CA GLN A 48 -8.90 8.70 22.81
C GLN A 48 -9.39 7.63 23.79
N ALA A 49 -9.47 6.36 23.37
CA ALA A 49 -9.91 5.26 24.22
C ALA A 49 -8.95 4.95 25.39
N ARG A 50 -7.69 5.38 25.30
CA ARG A 50 -6.69 5.27 26.37
C ARG A 50 -6.70 6.49 27.32
N GLY A 51 -7.61 7.45 27.13
CA GLY A 51 -7.71 8.65 27.96
C GLY A 51 -6.81 9.79 27.49
N ASN A 52 -6.57 9.92 26.18
CA ASN A 52 -5.72 10.96 25.59
C ASN A 52 -4.31 10.97 26.16
N VAL A 53 -3.68 9.79 26.12
CA VAL A 53 -2.26 9.62 26.47
C VAL A 53 -1.35 10.05 25.34
N TRP A 54 -0.07 10.26 25.66
CA TRP A 54 0.98 10.52 24.70
C TRP A 54 1.15 9.35 23.73
N MET A 55 1.14 9.62 22.43
CA MET A 55 1.43 8.65 21.37
C MET A 55 2.36 9.26 20.31
N GLY A 56 3.42 9.94 20.80
CA GLY A 56 4.42 10.59 19.95
C GLY A 56 5.53 9.66 19.47
N GLY A 57 6.53 10.24 18.80
CA GLY A 57 7.64 9.50 18.17
C GLY A 57 8.57 8.76 19.15
N ASP A 58 8.58 9.17 20.43
CA ASP A 58 9.37 8.64 21.54
C ASP A 58 8.54 7.74 22.47
N LEU A 59 7.41 7.21 21.99
CA LEU A 59 6.62 6.23 22.75
C LEU A 59 7.45 4.97 23.08
N VAL A 60 7.27 4.45 24.29
CA VAL A 60 7.79 3.13 24.67
C VAL A 60 7.21 2.08 23.72
N ASN A 61 8.07 1.20 23.17
CA ASN A 61 7.72 0.26 22.11
C ASN A 61 7.29 0.89 20.77
N GLY A 62 7.60 2.18 20.53
CA GLY A 62 7.32 2.86 19.26
C GLY A 62 8.02 2.28 18.03
N TRP A 63 8.87 1.26 18.18
CA TRP A 63 9.42 0.50 17.06
C TRP A 63 8.33 -0.26 16.28
N ARG A 64 7.27 -0.73 16.95
CA ARG A 64 6.24 -1.59 16.33
C ARG A 64 5.46 -0.85 15.25
N TRP A 65 4.86 0.29 15.58
CA TRP A 65 4.15 1.10 14.59
C TRP A 65 5.06 1.61 13.48
N LYS A 66 6.32 1.97 13.79
CA LYS A 66 7.31 2.43 12.79
C LYS A 66 7.64 1.31 11.80
N THR A 67 7.95 0.12 12.31
CA THR A 67 8.23 -1.06 11.49
C THR A 67 7.00 -1.49 10.70
N ALA A 68 5.80 -1.46 11.30
CA ALA A 68 4.55 -1.75 10.60
C ALA A 68 4.32 -0.77 9.44
N ALA A 69 4.50 0.52 9.68
CA ALA A 69 4.38 1.55 8.65
C ALA A 69 5.38 1.31 7.50
N VAL A 70 6.63 0.97 7.80
CA VAL A 70 7.64 0.65 6.78
C VAL A 70 7.25 -0.59 5.99
N LEU A 71 6.88 -1.69 6.66
CA LEU A 71 6.50 -2.95 6.00
C LEU A 71 5.26 -2.78 5.12
N LEU A 72 4.25 -2.03 5.58
CA LEU A 72 3.04 -1.78 4.80
C LEU A 72 3.33 -0.92 3.57
N ASN A 73 4.07 0.18 3.72
CA ASN A 73 4.39 1.08 2.60
C ASN A 73 5.32 0.40 1.58
N LEU A 74 6.42 -0.22 2.03
CA LEU A 74 7.33 -0.93 1.13
C LEU A 74 6.68 -2.16 0.50
N GLY A 75 5.85 -2.89 1.26
CA GLY A 75 5.11 -4.04 0.77
C GLY A 75 4.14 -3.65 -0.35
N VAL A 76 3.27 -2.65 -0.13
CA VAL A 76 2.31 -2.26 -1.17
C VAL A 76 2.99 -1.56 -2.35
N LEU A 77 4.02 -0.73 -2.12
CA LEU A 77 4.77 -0.11 -3.20
C LEU A 77 5.50 -1.16 -4.05
N GLY A 78 6.19 -2.11 -3.41
CA GLY A 78 6.87 -3.20 -4.11
C GLY A 78 5.91 -4.10 -4.88
N MET A 79 4.76 -4.44 -4.29
CA MET A 79 3.69 -5.16 -4.97
C MET A 79 3.16 -4.39 -6.17
N THR A 80 2.96 -3.07 -6.03
CA THR A 80 2.48 -2.21 -7.11
C THR A 80 3.44 -2.21 -8.29
N VAL A 81 4.75 -2.08 -8.03
CA VAL A 81 5.78 -2.12 -9.08
C VAL A 81 5.81 -3.48 -9.76
N ALA A 82 5.71 -4.57 -8.99
CA ALA A 82 5.63 -5.91 -9.57
C ALA A 82 4.41 -6.08 -10.48
N LEU A 83 3.23 -5.66 -10.02
CA LEU A 83 2.00 -5.68 -10.81
C LEU A 83 2.09 -4.79 -12.05
N LEU A 84 2.77 -3.65 -11.97
CA LEU A 84 2.99 -2.77 -13.10
C LEU A 84 3.84 -3.46 -14.18
N ILE A 85 4.92 -4.13 -13.80
CA ILE A 85 5.78 -4.89 -14.74
C ILE A 85 4.95 -5.99 -15.42
N ALA A 86 4.19 -6.77 -14.66
CA ALA A 86 3.31 -7.78 -15.22
C ALA A 86 2.23 -7.18 -16.16
N GLY A 87 1.69 -6.02 -15.80
CA GLY A 87 0.70 -5.32 -16.59
C GLY A 87 1.27 -4.78 -17.90
N TYR A 88 2.54 -4.36 -17.88
CA TYR A 88 3.29 -3.97 -19.06
C TYR A 88 3.42 -5.16 -20.03
N GLU A 89 3.86 -6.32 -19.55
CA GLU A 89 3.96 -7.53 -20.38
C GLU A 89 2.62 -7.92 -21.03
N GLN A 90 1.51 -7.87 -20.28
CA GLN A 90 0.19 -8.13 -20.86
C GLN A 90 -0.22 -7.06 -21.89
N SER A 91 0.00 -5.79 -21.59
CA SER A 91 -0.42 -4.71 -22.49
C SER A 91 0.36 -4.74 -23.80
N PHE A 92 1.63 -5.13 -23.78
CA PHE A 92 2.47 -5.18 -24.97
C PHE A 92 2.39 -6.52 -25.71
N ILE A 93 2.58 -7.65 -25.01
CA ILE A 93 2.59 -8.97 -25.65
C ILE A 93 1.16 -9.41 -25.97
N GLU A 94 0.32 -9.58 -24.94
CA GLU A 94 -1.05 -10.11 -25.10
C GLU A 94 -1.89 -9.19 -25.98
N ARG A 95 -1.80 -7.86 -25.82
CA ARG A 95 -2.70 -6.91 -26.50
C ARG A 95 -2.11 -6.28 -27.76
N ALA A 96 -0.94 -5.64 -27.67
CA ALA A 96 -0.42 -4.85 -28.78
C ALA A 96 0.18 -5.72 -29.91
N VAL A 97 0.93 -6.77 -29.57
CA VAL A 97 1.61 -7.63 -30.56
C VAL A 97 0.71 -8.78 -31.01
N GLU A 98 0.12 -9.52 -30.05
CA GLU A 98 -0.58 -10.79 -30.34
C GLU A 98 -2.11 -10.64 -30.51
N GLY A 99 -2.62 -9.41 -30.52
CA GLY A 99 -4.00 -9.09 -30.89
C GLY A 99 -5.08 -9.63 -29.93
N SER A 100 -4.77 -9.81 -28.65
CA SER A 100 -5.69 -10.34 -27.62
C SER A 100 -6.19 -11.77 -27.89
N THR A 101 -5.40 -12.59 -28.57
CA THR A 101 -5.73 -14.00 -28.82
C THR A 101 -5.44 -14.88 -27.60
N TRP A 102 -6.00 -16.09 -27.57
CA TRP A 102 -5.67 -17.10 -26.56
C TRP A 102 -4.17 -17.45 -26.54
N ALA A 103 -3.55 -17.55 -27.71
CA ALA A 103 -2.11 -17.78 -27.83
C ALA A 103 -1.32 -16.60 -27.25
N GLY A 104 -1.72 -15.36 -27.55
CA GLY A 104 -1.12 -14.15 -27.00
C GLY A 104 -1.21 -14.04 -25.48
N TYR A 105 -2.35 -14.40 -24.91
CA TYR A 105 -2.52 -14.49 -23.45
C TYR A 105 -1.50 -15.46 -22.84
N PHE A 106 -1.41 -16.68 -23.36
CA PHE A 106 -0.46 -17.66 -22.85
C PHE A 106 1.00 -17.25 -23.07
N ALA A 107 1.31 -16.59 -24.18
CA ALA A 107 2.64 -16.05 -24.43
C ALA A 107 3.04 -15.01 -23.37
N ALA A 108 2.15 -14.07 -23.06
CA ALA A 108 2.38 -13.06 -22.02
C ALA A 108 2.47 -13.68 -20.62
N GLN A 109 1.58 -14.61 -20.27
CA GLN A 109 1.59 -15.28 -18.95
C GLN A 109 2.86 -16.11 -18.72
N ASN A 110 3.38 -16.77 -19.77
CA ASN A 110 4.60 -17.57 -19.68
C ASN A 110 5.87 -16.73 -19.85
N HIS A 111 5.76 -15.43 -20.11
CA HIS A 111 6.93 -14.58 -20.28
C HIS A 111 7.71 -14.50 -18.95
N PRO A 112 9.05 -14.63 -18.97
CA PRO A 112 9.84 -14.66 -17.74
C PRO A 112 9.62 -13.46 -16.82
N TRP A 113 9.44 -12.27 -17.39
CA TRP A 113 9.19 -11.04 -16.62
C TRP A 113 7.83 -11.04 -15.94
N PHE A 114 6.79 -11.57 -16.60
CA PHE A 114 5.47 -11.74 -15.99
C PHE A 114 5.53 -12.71 -14.81
N MET A 115 6.17 -13.86 -14.99
CA MET A 115 6.32 -14.88 -13.95
C MET A 115 7.11 -14.37 -12.75
N GLN A 116 8.25 -13.70 -12.99
CA GLN A 116 9.05 -13.08 -11.93
C GLN A 116 8.27 -11.99 -11.19
N ALA A 117 7.55 -11.14 -11.92
CA ALA A 117 6.69 -10.13 -11.33
C ALA A 117 5.59 -10.74 -10.45
N MET A 118 4.98 -11.86 -10.85
CA MET A 118 3.99 -12.56 -10.00
C MET A 118 4.61 -13.12 -8.71
N ILE A 119 5.85 -13.61 -8.76
CA ILE A 119 6.59 -14.05 -7.58
C ILE A 119 6.88 -12.85 -6.67
N TRP A 120 7.36 -11.74 -7.22
CA TRP A 120 7.66 -10.53 -6.46
C TRP A 120 6.40 -9.96 -5.82
N ARG A 121 5.28 -9.95 -6.54
CA ARG A 121 3.96 -9.60 -6.00
C ARG A 121 3.63 -10.44 -4.76
N MET A 122 3.89 -11.75 -4.80
CA MET A 122 3.66 -12.63 -3.65
C MET A 122 4.58 -12.28 -2.46
N VAL A 123 5.89 -12.11 -2.71
CA VAL A 123 6.87 -11.75 -1.66
C VAL A 123 6.47 -10.45 -0.96
N PHE A 124 6.16 -9.41 -1.73
CA PHE A 124 5.71 -8.15 -1.19
C PHE A 124 4.33 -8.23 -0.54
N GLY A 125 3.46 -9.13 -1.01
CA GLY A 125 2.19 -9.44 -0.34
C GLY A 125 2.37 -10.05 1.04
N LEU A 126 3.33 -10.96 1.19
CA LEU A 126 3.70 -11.50 2.51
C LEU A 126 4.29 -10.42 3.41
N MET A 127 5.11 -9.52 2.86
CA MET A 127 5.63 -8.35 3.60
C MET A 127 4.49 -7.43 4.10
N THR A 128 3.51 -7.12 3.24
CA THR A 128 2.33 -6.35 3.62
C THR A 128 1.51 -7.07 4.69
N ALA A 129 1.30 -8.39 4.56
CA ALA A 129 0.59 -9.18 5.56
C ALA A 129 1.31 -9.18 6.92
N ALA A 130 2.64 -9.32 6.93
CA ALA A 130 3.44 -9.22 8.14
C ALA A 130 3.34 -7.82 8.78
N GLY A 131 3.39 -6.76 7.97
CA GLY A 131 3.16 -5.39 8.43
C GLY A 131 1.77 -5.19 9.02
N GLY A 132 0.74 -5.77 8.41
CA GLY A 132 -0.64 -5.74 8.92
C GLY A 132 -0.81 -6.48 10.24
N GLY A 133 -0.18 -7.64 10.38
CA GLY A 133 -0.15 -8.38 11.65
C GLY A 133 0.54 -7.61 12.77
N LEU A 134 1.68 -6.98 12.45
CA LEU A 134 2.41 -6.13 13.41
C LEU A 134 1.60 -4.89 13.80
N LEU A 135 0.94 -4.24 12.85
CA LEU A 135 0.03 -3.12 13.09
C LEU A 135 -1.11 -3.53 14.02
N PHE A 136 -1.74 -4.69 13.77
CA PHE A 136 -2.82 -5.17 14.61
C PHE A 136 -2.34 -5.40 16.05
N TRP A 137 -1.18 -6.05 16.23
CA TRP A 137 -0.58 -6.23 17.55
C TRP A 137 -0.27 -4.88 18.22
N ASP A 138 0.28 -3.94 17.47
CA ASP A 138 0.57 -2.60 17.96
C ASP A 138 -0.70 -1.88 18.45
N LEU A 139 -1.77 -1.85 17.66
CA LEU A 139 -3.05 -1.23 18.04
C LEU A 139 -3.66 -1.81 19.31
N LEU A 140 -3.44 -3.10 19.58
CA LEU A 140 -3.88 -3.73 20.83
C LEU A 140 -3.10 -3.26 22.05
N GLU A 141 -1.82 -2.94 21.90
CA GLU A 141 -0.92 -2.64 23.02
C GLU A 141 -0.50 -1.18 23.15
N ILE A 142 -0.64 -0.38 22.11
CA ILE A 142 -0.15 0.99 22.08
C ILE A 142 -0.82 1.85 23.15
N GLY A 143 -0.01 2.67 23.83
CA GLY A 143 -0.42 3.54 24.92
C GLY A 143 -0.86 2.83 26.21
N LYS A 144 -0.77 1.49 26.30
CA LYS A 144 -1.03 0.79 27.56
C LYS A 144 0.03 1.16 28.60
N GLY A 145 -0.41 1.72 29.71
CA GLY A 145 0.46 2.12 30.83
C GLY A 145 1.20 3.44 30.61
N GLU A 146 0.94 4.16 29.52
CA GLU A 146 1.47 5.51 29.30
C GLU A 146 0.75 6.49 30.23
N GLN A 147 1.53 7.33 30.91
CA GLN A 147 1.05 8.29 31.92
C GLN A 147 1.16 9.74 31.44
N ARG A 148 1.96 9.97 30.40
CA ARG A 148 2.12 11.31 29.82
C ARG A 148 0.81 11.72 29.12
N PRO A 149 0.32 12.95 29.32
CA PRO A 149 -0.83 13.44 28.59
C PRO A 149 -0.49 13.62 27.10
N ALA A 150 -1.50 13.55 26.23
CA ALA A 150 -1.35 13.86 24.82
C ALA A 150 -0.78 15.27 24.62
N ALA A 151 -0.04 15.45 23.53
CA ALA A 151 0.47 16.76 23.13
C ALA A 151 -0.71 17.74 23.01
N ILE A 152 -0.69 18.84 23.78
CA ILE A 152 -1.60 19.95 23.52
C ILE A 152 -1.04 20.71 22.32
N ILE A 153 -1.69 20.57 21.16
CA ILE A 153 -1.40 21.39 19.99
C ILE A 153 -2.10 22.73 20.23
N GLY A 154 -1.42 23.66 20.89
CA GLY A 154 -1.92 25.01 21.21
C GLY A 154 -0.83 26.07 21.09
N ASP A 155 -1.14 27.11 20.32
CA ASP A 155 -0.45 28.38 20.02
C ASP A 155 1.01 28.55 20.50
N ALA A 156 1.95 28.02 19.72
CA ALA A 156 3.31 28.56 19.65
C ALA A 156 3.41 29.73 18.65
N ALA A 157 2.31 30.46 18.42
CA ALA A 157 2.23 31.58 17.47
C ALA A 157 2.06 32.96 18.14
N THR A 158 2.15 33.06 19.47
CA THR A 158 2.06 34.33 20.20
C THR A 158 3.22 34.57 21.17
N ALA A 159 4.45 34.21 20.77
CA ALA A 159 5.65 34.66 21.46
C ALA A 159 6.68 35.14 20.43
N GLU A 160 6.72 36.48 20.31
CA GLU A 160 7.68 37.35 19.60
C GLU A 160 7.57 37.50 18.07
#